data_AF-A0AAN6U324-F1
#
_entry.id   AF-A0AAN6U324-F1
#
_cell.length_a   1.000
_cell.length_b   1.000
_cell.length_c   1.000
_cell.angle_alpha   90.00
_cell.angle_beta   90.00
_cell.angle_gamma   90.00
#
_symmetry.space_group_name_H-M   'P 1'
#
loop_
_entity.id
_entity.type
_entity.pdbx_description
1 polymer ?
#
loop_
_entity_poly.entity_id
_entity_poly.type
_entity_poly.pdbx_seq_one_letter_code
_entity_poly.pdbx_strand_id
1 'polypeptide(L)'
;PLPRVPGPKLASLTPTGNTNIKSIEELGSSSDKDAYVWKVEIQRSVYALKMSDYFQFNNWQYLRKSPGQALRYALPKSQYYFDYLDHFCCECRIYGRLKEEHREDIAVRAHGYLLLNPQKEEEIIKMIMGIDYEQDHHDSKLNGQNIWVLYEQHRGQPVRAIVKDLARPDCTLFRDQADPANVD
;
A
#
# COMPACT_ATOMS: atom_id res chain seq x y z
N PRO A 1 6.20 20.42 -5.85
CA PRO A 1 6.82 19.37 -6.69
C PRO A 1 7.41 18.22 -5.84
N LEU A 2 6.97 16.99 -6.05
CA LEU A 2 7.65 15.78 -5.56
C LEU A 2 8.33 15.13 -6.77
N PRO A 3 9.50 14.44 -6.69
CA PRO A 3 10.41 14.24 -5.55
C PRO A 3 11.94 14.37 -5.85
N ARG A 4 12.80 14.53 -4.82
CA ARG A 4 14.22 14.08 -4.82
C ARG A 4 14.60 13.58 -3.42
N VAL A 5 14.73 12.25 -3.31
CA VAL A 5 14.50 11.33 -2.17
C VAL A 5 15.77 10.95 -1.37
N PRO A 6 15.68 10.62 -0.07
CA PRO A 6 15.65 9.20 0.33
C PRO A 6 14.62 8.92 1.44
N GLY A 7 13.65 8.04 1.13
CA GLY A 7 12.80 7.37 2.11
C GLY A 7 11.29 7.68 2.03
N PRO A 8 10.44 6.76 2.56
CA PRO A 8 9.03 7.04 2.77
C PRO A 8 8.90 8.23 3.74
N LYS A 9 8.07 9.21 3.37
CA LYS A 9 7.83 10.40 4.21
C LYS A 9 6.78 10.15 5.30
N LEU A 10 5.99 9.09 5.16
CA LEU A 10 5.09 8.58 6.18
C LEU A 10 5.90 7.76 7.19
N ALA A 11 5.67 7.97 8.48
CA ALA A 11 6.32 7.22 9.55
C ALA A 11 5.74 5.80 9.69
N SER A 12 6.53 4.88 10.27
CA SER A 12 6.00 3.59 10.71
C SER A 12 4.96 3.81 11.80
N LEU A 13 3.85 3.06 11.75
CA LEU A 13 2.82 3.09 12.79
C LEU A 13 3.36 2.54 14.12
N THR A 14 4.19 1.49 14.05
CA THR A 14 4.90 0.93 15.21
C THR A 14 6.40 0.82 14.92
N PRO A 15 7.27 1.23 15.86
CA PRO A 15 8.72 1.14 15.66
C PRO A 15 9.24 -0.28 15.49
N THR A 16 8.53 -1.28 16.05
CA THR A 16 8.98 -2.67 16.15
C THR A 16 8.31 -3.60 15.13
N GLY A 17 7.37 -3.10 14.32
CA GLY A 17 6.51 -3.94 13.46
C GLY A 17 5.55 -4.85 14.24
N ASN A 18 5.64 -4.88 15.57
CA ASN A 18 4.88 -5.77 16.42
C ASN A 18 3.55 -5.10 16.76
N THR A 19 2.57 -5.27 15.88
CA THR A 19 1.22 -4.75 16.04
C THR A 19 0.26 -5.92 16.06
N ASN A 20 -0.58 -6.03 17.10
CA ASN A 20 -1.66 -6.99 17.07
C ASN A 20 -2.76 -6.48 16.11
N ILE A 21 -2.85 -7.11 14.95
CA ILE A 21 -3.83 -6.82 13.92
C ILE A 21 -4.84 -7.97 13.96
N LYS A 22 -6.10 -7.63 14.19
CA LYS A 22 -7.21 -8.58 14.06
C LYS A 22 -8.01 -8.20 12.82
N SER A 23 -7.97 -9.06 11.80
CA SER A 23 -8.75 -8.83 10.58
C SER A 23 -10.24 -9.05 10.83
N ILE A 24 -11.06 -8.24 10.16
CA ILE A 24 -12.50 -8.21 10.33
C ILE A 24 -13.19 -8.58 9.01
N GLU A 25 -12.99 -7.78 7.96
CA GLU A 25 -13.65 -7.97 6.66
C GLU A 25 -12.77 -7.43 5.53
N GLU A 26 -12.84 -8.04 4.34
CA GLU A 26 -12.26 -7.45 3.13
C GLU A 26 -13.13 -6.26 2.69
N LEU A 27 -12.49 -5.17 2.28
CA LEU A 27 -13.11 -3.94 1.82
C LEU A 27 -12.84 -3.78 0.33
N GLY A 28 -13.90 -3.59 -0.47
CA GLY A 28 -13.81 -3.39 -1.92
C GLY A 28 -14.42 -4.55 -2.72
N SER A 29 -14.35 -4.44 -4.05
CA SER A 29 -14.78 -5.51 -4.95
C SER A 29 -13.60 -6.39 -5.34
N SER A 30 -13.81 -7.70 -5.51
CA SER A 30 -12.82 -8.61 -6.12
C SER A 30 -12.44 -8.24 -7.57
N SER A 31 -13.13 -7.25 -8.15
CA SER A 31 -12.78 -6.66 -9.44
C SER A 31 -11.81 -5.46 -9.36
N ASP A 32 -11.60 -4.88 -8.16
CA ASP A 32 -10.67 -3.79 -7.90
C ASP A 32 -9.25 -4.35 -7.64
N LYS A 33 -8.52 -4.64 -8.72
CA LYS A 33 -7.21 -5.31 -8.71
C LYS A 33 -6.02 -4.40 -8.38
N ASP A 34 -6.28 -3.25 -7.75
CA ASP A 34 -5.20 -2.31 -7.43
C ASP A 34 -4.73 -2.49 -5.99
N ALA A 35 -5.56 -3.06 -5.10
CA ALA A 35 -5.21 -3.31 -3.71
C ALA A 35 -6.14 -4.28 -2.99
N TYR A 36 -5.56 -5.11 -2.13
CA TYR A 36 -6.28 -5.74 -1.02
C TYR A 36 -6.44 -4.72 0.11
N VAL A 37 -7.69 -4.36 0.42
CA VAL A 37 -8.01 -3.49 1.54
C VAL A 37 -8.80 -4.29 2.57
N TRP A 38 -8.36 -4.25 3.82
CA TRP A 38 -8.99 -5.00 4.90
C TRP A 38 -9.40 -4.07 6.02
N LYS A 39 -10.60 -4.27 6.56
CA LYS A 39 -10.95 -3.71 7.85
C LYS A 39 -10.26 -4.50 8.93
N VAL A 40 -9.54 -3.80 9.78
CA VAL A 40 -8.76 -4.41 10.86
C VAL A 40 -9.00 -3.68 12.17
N GLU A 41 -8.89 -4.40 13.27
CA GLU A 41 -8.77 -3.84 14.61
C GLU A 41 -7.30 -3.81 15.02
N ILE A 42 -6.81 -2.61 15.35
CA ILE A 42 -5.47 -2.38 15.90
C ILE A 42 -5.66 -1.61 17.20
N GLN A 43 -5.16 -2.15 18.31
CA GLN A 43 -5.24 -1.51 19.64
C GLN A 43 -6.67 -1.02 19.98
N ARG A 44 -7.69 -1.85 19.73
CA ARG A 44 -9.13 -1.56 19.96
C ARG A 44 -9.74 -0.46 19.09
N SER A 45 -9.04 -0.02 18.06
CA SER A 45 -9.55 0.94 17.07
C SER A 45 -9.64 0.27 15.70
N VAL A 46 -10.68 0.63 14.93
CA VAL A 46 -10.94 0.05 13.62
C VAL A 46 -10.36 0.92 12.51
N TYR A 47 -9.62 0.30 11.60
CA TYR A 47 -8.91 0.95 10.50
C TYR A 47 -9.13 0.21 9.19
N ALA A 48 -8.77 0.87 8.09
CA ALA A 48 -8.51 0.22 6.82
C ALA A 48 -7.00 -0.07 6.70
N LEU A 49 -6.63 -1.34 6.53
CA LEU A 49 -5.30 -1.82 6.20
C LEU A 49 -5.22 -2.03 4.69
N LYS A 50 -4.50 -1.15 4.00
CA LYS A 50 -4.31 -1.24 2.55
C LYS A 50 -2.98 -1.92 2.23
N MET A 51 -3.06 -3.01 1.48
CA MET A 51 -1.96 -3.75 0.88
C MET A 51 -2.16 -3.71 -0.63
N SER A 52 -1.51 -2.78 -1.34
CA SER A 52 -1.81 -2.67 -2.78
C SER A 52 -1.29 -3.88 -3.56
N ASP A 53 -1.97 -4.27 -4.63
CA ASP A 53 -1.48 -5.30 -5.57
C ASP A 53 -0.14 -4.86 -6.17
N TYR A 54 0.08 -3.55 -6.27
CA TYR A 54 1.37 -2.99 -6.67
C TYR A 54 2.31 -2.62 -5.49
N PHE A 55 1.92 -2.88 -4.24
CA PHE A 55 2.81 -2.84 -3.08
C PHE A 55 3.53 -4.18 -2.89
N GLN A 56 3.16 -5.18 -3.69
CA GLN A 56 4.01 -6.29 -4.05
C GLN A 56 5.37 -5.79 -4.49
N PHE A 57 6.41 -6.55 -4.17
CA PHE A 57 7.75 -6.09 -4.42
C PHE A 57 8.06 -6.10 -5.92
N ASN A 58 7.91 -4.96 -6.57
CA ASN A 58 8.20 -4.83 -7.99
C ASN A 58 9.69 -4.89 -8.25
N ASN A 59 10.16 -5.77 -9.13
CA ASN A 59 11.54 -5.69 -9.60
C ASN A 59 11.78 -4.35 -10.32
N TRP A 60 12.94 -3.72 -10.13
CA TRP A 60 13.32 -2.51 -10.87
C TRP A 60 13.19 -2.68 -12.39
N GLN A 61 13.37 -3.89 -12.92
CA GLN A 61 13.15 -4.17 -14.35
C GLN A 61 11.69 -4.02 -14.76
N TYR A 62 10.75 -4.48 -13.91
CA TYR A 62 9.32 -4.28 -14.10
C TYR A 62 8.98 -2.79 -14.01
N LEU A 63 9.45 -2.12 -12.94
CA LEU A 63 9.24 -0.68 -12.75
C LEU A 63 9.80 0.14 -13.93
N ARG A 64 10.93 -0.27 -14.51
CA ARG A 64 11.49 0.37 -15.71
C ARG A 64 10.63 0.16 -16.95
N LYS A 65 10.11 -1.06 -17.16
CA LYS A 65 9.36 -1.44 -18.37
C LYS A 65 7.88 -1.03 -18.34
N SER A 66 7.30 -0.87 -17.15
CA SER A 66 5.89 -0.51 -16.97
C SER A 66 5.75 0.98 -16.61
N PRO A 67 5.76 1.43 -15.33
CA PRO A 67 5.59 2.85 -15.02
C PRO A 67 6.73 3.73 -15.55
N GLY A 68 7.93 3.16 -15.67
CA GLY A 68 9.12 3.84 -16.16
C GLY A 68 9.14 4.06 -17.67
N GLN A 69 8.26 3.41 -18.45
CA GLN A 69 8.18 3.59 -19.90
C GLN A 69 7.76 5.02 -20.26
N ALA A 70 6.98 5.68 -19.40
CA ALA A 70 6.57 7.06 -19.56
C ALA A 70 7.69 8.08 -19.28
N LEU A 71 8.84 7.64 -18.74
CA LEU A 71 9.95 8.54 -18.47
C LEU A 71 10.69 8.89 -19.77
N ARG A 72 10.95 10.18 -19.99
CA ARG A 72 11.76 10.67 -21.12
C ARG A 72 13.16 10.05 -21.15
N TYR A 73 13.72 9.77 -19.97
CA TYR A 73 15.03 9.14 -19.81
C TYR A 73 14.97 8.05 -18.74
N ALA A 74 15.70 6.96 -18.98
CA ALA A 74 15.90 5.92 -17.99
C ALA A 74 16.56 6.50 -16.73
N LEU A 75 16.12 6.04 -15.56
CA LEU A 75 16.76 6.40 -14.30
C LEU A 75 18.14 5.73 -14.21
N PRO A 76 19.17 6.47 -13.75
CA PRO A 76 20.56 6.00 -13.77
C PRO A 76 20.87 4.90 -12.75
N LYS A 77 20.01 4.67 -11.74
CA LYS A 77 20.19 3.63 -10.72
C LYS A 77 18.91 2.81 -10.60
N SER A 78 19.04 1.49 -10.42
CA SER A 78 17.91 0.59 -10.13
C SER A 78 17.11 1.07 -8.92
N GLN A 79 17.80 1.55 -7.88
CA GLN A 79 17.19 2.10 -6.67
C GLN A 79 16.20 3.24 -6.96
N TYR A 80 16.49 4.09 -7.95
CA TYR A 80 15.59 5.19 -8.28
C TYR A 80 14.28 4.71 -8.91
N TYR A 81 14.23 3.55 -9.56
CA TYR A 81 12.94 3.01 -9.98
C TYR A 81 12.06 2.70 -8.78
N PHE A 82 12.62 2.10 -7.72
CA PHE A 82 11.89 1.93 -6.47
C PHE A 82 11.52 3.28 -5.86
N ASP A 83 12.49 4.18 -5.68
CA ASP A 83 12.22 5.42 -4.96
C ASP A 83 11.24 6.36 -5.69
N TYR A 84 11.08 6.24 -7.01
CA TYR A 84 10.19 7.13 -7.77
C TYR A 84 8.91 6.44 -8.23
N LEU A 85 8.92 5.11 -8.40
CA LEU A 85 7.85 4.38 -9.08
C LEU A 85 7.28 3.22 -8.26
N ASP A 86 7.89 2.84 -7.12
CA ASP A 86 7.25 1.88 -6.20
C ASP A 86 6.02 2.53 -5.55
N HIS A 87 4.85 1.91 -5.71
CA HIS A 87 3.59 2.50 -5.29
C HIS A 87 3.54 2.73 -3.78
N PHE A 88 4.13 1.85 -2.97
CA PHE A 88 4.25 2.05 -1.52
C PHE A 88 5.06 3.31 -1.19
N CYS A 89 6.24 3.46 -1.79
CA CYS A 89 7.09 4.65 -1.63
C CYS A 89 6.42 5.94 -2.10
N CYS A 90 5.62 5.87 -3.17
CA CYS A 90 4.85 7.00 -3.69
C CYS A 90 3.71 7.39 -2.74
N GLU A 91 2.92 6.42 -2.29
CA GLU A 91 1.78 6.67 -1.41
C GLU A 91 2.24 7.17 -0.03
N CYS A 92 3.28 6.56 0.55
CA CYS A 92 3.91 7.06 1.78
C CYS A 92 4.42 8.50 1.63
N ARG A 93 4.82 8.92 0.43
CA ARG A 93 5.31 10.28 0.19
C ARG A 93 4.21 11.29 0.08
N ILE A 94 3.13 10.93 -0.58
CA ILE A 94 1.93 11.77 -0.64
C ILE A 94 1.43 11.98 0.79
N TYR A 95 1.20 10.91 1.55
CA TYR A 95 0.70 11.04 2.92
C TYR A 95 1.67 11.72 3.87
N GLY A 96 2.97 11.44 3.77
CA GLY A 96 3.97 12.18 4.53
C GLY A 96 3.94 13.67 4.20
N ARG A 97 3.76 14.03 2.92
CA ARG A 97 3.64 15.44 2.52
C ARG A 97 2.36 16.08 3.04
N LEU A 98 1.22 15.38 3.01
CA LEU A 98 -0.03 15.88 3.59
C LEU A 98 0.12 16.17 5.09
N LYS A 99 0.86 15.31 5.80
CA LYS A 99 1.15 15.49 7.23
C LYS A 99 2.10 16.67 7.49
N GLU A 100 3.17 16.80 6.69
CA GLU A 100 4.10 17.94 6.73
C GLU A 100 3.39 19.28 6.49
N GLU A 101 2.41 19.31 5.58
CA GLU A 101 1.69 20.52 5.18
C GLU A 101 0.40 20.76 5.99
N HIS A 102 0.10 19.91 6.98
CA HIS A 102 -1.17 19.95 7.73
C HIS A 102 -2.43 19.91 6.83
N ARG A 103 -2.35 19.19 5.70
CA ARG A 103 -3.41 19.02 4.70
C ARG A 103 -3.96 17.59 4.65
N GLU A 104 -4.05 16.93 5.81
CA GLU A 104 -4.66 15.61 5.91
C GLU A 104 -6.19 15.64 5.71
N ASP A 105 -6.79 16.82 5.50
CA ASP A 105 -8.21 17.04 5.19
C ASP A 105 -8.61 16.58 3.78
N ILE A 106 -7.68 16.57 2.82
CA ILE A 106 -7.99 16.30 1.40
C ILE A 106 -7.94 14.82 1.01
N ALA A 107 -7.62 13.93 1.95
CA ALA A 107 -7.56 12.50 1.74
C ALA A 107 -7.93 11.75 3.03
N VAL A 108 -8.31 10.47 2.90
CA VAL A 108 -8.45 9.60 4.07
C VAL A 108 -7.12 9.57 4.82
N ARG A 109 -7.15 9.96 6.11
CA ARG A 109 -5.94 10.07 6.95
C ARG A 109 -5.19 8.75 6.99
N ALA A 110 -3.87 8.81 6.79
CA ALA A 110 -2.96 7.68 6.95
C ALA A 110 -2.17 7.82 8.26
N HIS A 111 -2.30 6.84 9.14
CA HIS A 111 -1.67 6.87 10.47
C HIS A 111 -0.20 6.48 10.42
N GLY A 112 0.16 5.63 9.46
CA GLY A 112 1.51 5.13 9.28
C GLY A 112 1.53 3.91 8.38
N TYR A 113 2.73 3.41 8.11
CA TYR A 113 2.91 2.11 7.47
C TYR A 113 3.20 1.01 8.49
N LEU A 114 2.97 -0.23 8.10
CA LEU A 114 3.35 -1.43 8.84
C LEU A 114 4.23 -2.32 7.97
N LEU A 115 5.23 -2.92 8.61
CA LEU A 115 6.00 -4.04 8.07
C LEU A 115 5.48 -5.30 8.75
N LEU A 116 4.83 -6.15 7.98
CA LEU A 116 4.26 -7.39 8.49
C LEU A 116 5.39 -8.38 8.77
N ASN A 117 5.37 -9.01 9.95
CA ASN A 117 6.28 -10.10 10.22
C ASN A 117 5.77 -11.38 9.54
N PRO A 118 6.61 -12.42 9.41
CA PRO A 118 6.20 -13.68 8.80
C PRO A 118 4.91 -14.27 9.38
N GLN A 119 4.72 -14.26 10.70
CA GLN A 119 3.49 -14.81 11.30
C GLN A 119 2.24 -14.06 10.84
N LYS A 120 2.31 -12.72 10.74
CA LYS A 120 1.20 -11.89 10.28
C LYS A 120 0.93 -12.00 8.79
N GLU A 121 1.97 -12.23 7.99
CA GLU A 121 1.79 -12.55 6.58
C GLU A 121 0.98 -13.84 6.41
N GLU A 122 1.34 -14.91 7.12
CA GLU A 122 0.63 -16.18 7.09
C GLU A 122 -0.85 -16.04 7.51
N GLU A 123 -1.11 -15.33 8.62
CA GLU A 123 -2.47 -15.05 9.09
C GLU A 123 -3.31 -14.34 8.01
N ILE A 124 -2.74 -13.32 7.36
CA ILE A 124 -3.43 -12.53 6.33
C ILE A 124 -3.65 -13.35 5.05
N ILE A 125 -2.69 -14.18 4.63
CA ILE A 125 -2.86 -15.01 3.43
C ILE A 125 -3.94 -16.05 3.64
N LYS A 126 -3.95 -16.69 4.82
CA LYS A 126 -5.03 -17.61 5.19
C LYS A 126 -6.39 -16.94 5.12
N MET A 127 -6.47 -15.66 5.48
CA MET A 127 -7.70 -14.87 5.34
C MET A 127 -8.04 -14.54 3.88
N ILE A 128 -7.06 -14.15 3.05
CA ILE A 128 -7.29 -13.76 1.65
C ILE A 128 -7.63 -14.99 0.78
N MET A 129 -6.86 -16.06 0.90
CA MET A 129 -6.94 -17.22 0.01
C MET A 129 -7.77 -18.37 0.58
N GLY A 130 -8.05 -18.37 1.88
CA GLY A 130 -8.72 -19.49 2.55
C GLY A 130 -7.88 -20.77 2.60
N ILE A 131 -6.57 -20.68 2.37
CA ILE A 131 -5.64 -21.81 2.39
C ILE A 131 -4.53 -21.57 3.42
N ASP A 132 -4.04 -22.65 4.03
CA ASP A 132 -2.79 -22.60 4.77
C ASP A 132 -1.65 -22.37 3.77
N TYR A 133 -0.97 -21.23 3.90
CA TYR A 133 0.12 -20.83 3.02
C TYR A 133 1.46 -21.11 3.67
N GLU A 134 2.24 -21.98 3.06
CA GLU A 134 3.65 -22.11 3.39
C GLU A 134 4.41 -20.95 2.75
N GLN A 135 5.18 -20.22 3.56
CA GLN A 135 6.01 -19.15 3.04
C GLN A 135 7.06 -19.66 2.07
N ASP A 136 7.09 -19.04 0.89
CA ASP A 136 8.10 -19.29 -0.14
C ASP A 136 9.52 -18.88 0.30
N HIS A 137 9.72 -18.42 1.54
CA HIS A 137 11.04 -18.18 2.11
C HIS A 137 11.95 -19.41 2.01
N HIS A 138 11.37 -20.61 1.98
CA HIS A 138 12.10 -21.87 1.83
C HIS A 138 12.30 -22.31 0.37
N ASP A 139 11.64 -21.66 -0.60
CA ASP A 139 11.82 -21.99 -2.01
C ASP A 139 13.22 -21.59 -2.49
N SER A 140 13.83 -22.51 -3.25
CA SER A 140 15.14 -22.28 -3.87
C SER A 140 15.14 -21.09 -4.82
N LYS A 141 13.98 -20.74 -5.41
CA LYS A 141 13.77 -19.55 -6.25
C LYS A 141 12.35 -18.99 -6.14
N LEU A 142 12.21 -17.67 -6.02
CA LEU A 142 10.99 -16.88 -6.09
C LEU A 142 10.78 -16.37 -7.52
N ASN A 143 9.60 -16.60 -8.08
CA ASN A 143 9.28 -16.26 -9.48
C ASN A 143 8.34 -15.04 -9.62
N GLY A 144 7.88 -14.45 -8.52
CA GLY A 144 6.94 -13.32 -8.54
C GLY A 144 5.54 -13.69 -9.02
N GLN A 145 5.10 -14.94 -8.88
CA GLN A 145 3.75 -15.39 -9.23
C GLN A 145 2.90 -15.81 -8.02
N ASN A 146 3.41 -15.59 -6.80
CA ASN A 146 2.69 -15.80 -5.54
C ASN A 146 1.88 -14.55 -5.14
N ILE A 147 1.11 -14.64 -4.06
CA ILE A 147 0.25 -13.56 -3.56
C ILE A 147 1.00 -12.25 -3.28
N TRP A 148 2.29 -12.31 -2.94
CA TRP A 148 3.14 -11.15 -2.64
C TRP A 148 4.02 -10.68 -3.80
N VAL A 149 4.04 -11.42 -4.91
CA VAL A 149 4.89 -11.24 -6.10
C VAL A 149 6.34 -10.91 -5.72
N LEU A 150 6.87 -11.69 -4.79
CA LEU A 150 8.27 -11.58 -4.37
C LEU A 150 9.20 -12.08 -5.47
N TYR A 151 10.29 -11.34 -5.69
CA TYR A 151 11.42 -11.76 -6.52
C TYR A 151 12.63 -12.02 -5.62
N GLU A 152 13.67 -12.69 -6.12
CA GLU A 152 14.88 -13.00 -5.35
C GLU A 152 15.46 -11.82 -4.57
N GLN A 153 15.55 -10.64 -5.17
CA GLN A 153 16.11 -9.47 -4.50
C GLN A 153 15.26 -8.95 -3.32
N HIS A 154 14.04 -9.45 -3.17
CA HIS A 154 13.09 -9.12 -2.11
C HIS A 154 13.01 -10.22 -1.04
N ARG A 155 13.80 -11.28 -1.18
CA ARG A 155 13.82 -12.39 -0.22
C ARG A 155 14.11 -11.87 1.20
N GLY A 156 13.26 -12.27 2.15
CA GLY A 156 13.35 -11.86 3.55
C GLY A 156 12.92 -10.42 3.85
N GLN A 157 12.40 -9.68 2.86
CA GLN A 157 11.81 -8.37 3.11
C GLN A 157 10.35 -8.53 3.54
N PRO A 158 9.89 -7.78 4.57
CA PRO A 158 8.53 -7.90 5.09
C PRO A 158 7.50 -7.25 4.16
N VAL A 159 6.31 -7.84 4.06
CA VAL A 159 5.17 -7.25 3.35
C VAL A 159 4.82 -5.89 3.97
N ARG A 160 4.48 -4.93 3.11
CA ARG A 160 4.30 -3.52 3.46
C ARG A 160 2.83 -3.13 3.34
N ALA A 161 2.27 -2.54 4.39
CA ALA A 161 0.88 -2.07 4.41
C ALA A 161 0.79 -0.63 4.91
N ILE A 162 -0.28 0.09 4.54
CA ILE A 162 -0.60 1.42 5.08
C ILE A 162 -1.88 1.35 5.89
N VAL A 163 -1.85 1.91 7.11
CA VAL A 163 -3.00 2.00 8.00
C VAL A 163 -3.68 3.34 7.83
N LYS A 164 -4.98 3.30 7.52
CA LYS A 164 -5.80 4.48 7.26
C LYS A 164 -7.06 4.48 8.09
N ASP A 165 -7.66 5.66 8.25
CA ASP A 165 -9.04 5.76 8.73
C ASP A 165 -9.96 4.88 7.88
N LEU A 166 -10.91 4.20 8.53
CA LEU A 166 -11.97 3.50 7.82
C LEU A 166 -12.93 4.56 7.25
N ALA A 167 -12.93 4.72 5.92
CA ALA A 167 -13.82 5.65 5.25
C ALA A 167 -15.28 5.23 5.50
N ARG A 168 -16.11 6.16 5.99
CA ARG A 168 -17.56 5.93 6.10
C ARG A 168 -18.20 6.20 4.74
N PRO A 169 -19.19 5.38 4.31
CA PRO A 169 -19.86 5.55 3.01
C PRO A 169 -20.56 6.91 2.86
N ASP A 170 -20.79 7.64 3.95
CA ASP A 170 -21.56 8.89 3.96
C ASP A 170 -20.70 10.15 3.72
N CYS A 171 -19.38 10.01 3.56
CA CYS A 171 -18.50 11.14 3.29
C CYS A 171 -18.50 11.48 1.79
N THR A 172 -19.62 11.99 1.31
CA THR A 172 -19.77 12.57 -0.03
C THR A 172 -19.04 13.92 -0.09
N LEU A 173 -17.70 13.90 -0.13
CA LEU A 173 -16.93 15.13 -0.37
C LEU A 173 -17.01 15.62 -1.83
N PHE A 174 -17.73 14.93 -2.72
CA PHE A 174 -17.84 15.28 -4.15
C PHE A 174 -19.22 15.04 -4.76
N ARG A 175 -20.30 15.26 -4.01
CA ARG A 175 -21.62 15.48 -4.61
C ARG A 175 -22.20 16.74 -4.01
N ASP A 176 -22.01 17.85 -4.71
CA ASP A 176 -23.01 18.91 -4.92
C ASP A 176 -22.33 20.15 -5.52
N GLN A 177 -22.15 20.12 -6.84
CA GLN A 177 -22.26 21.30 -7.70
C GLN A 177 -22.92 20.85 -9.00
N ALA A 178 -24.21 20.55 -8.91
CA ALA A 178 -25.10 20.73 -10.06
C ALA A 178 -25.79 22.07 -9.84
N ASP A 179 -25.42 23.08 -10.65
CA ASP A 179 -26.10 24.37 -10.70
C ASP A 179 -27.59 24.17 -11.04
N PRO A 180 -28.54 24.62 -10.21
CA PRO A 180 -29.92 24.75 -10.61
C PRO A 180 -30.11 26.18 -11.14
N ALA A 181 -29.74 26.41 -12.40
CA ALA A 181 -30.07 27.65 -13.09
C ALA A 181 -30.44 27.35 -14.55
N ASN A 182 -31.61 26.74 -14.74
CA ASN A 182 -32.48 27.08 -15.88
C ASN A 182 -33.88 26.50 -15.65
N VAL A 183 -34.67 27.21 -14.86
CA VAL A 183 -36.11 27.28 -15.03
C VAL A 183 -36.46 28.75 -14.90
N ASP A 184 -36.57 29.40 -16.05
CA ASP A 184 -37.65 30.36 -16.40
C ASP A 184 -37.53 30.73 -17.90
#